data_AF-A0A1F8ESN1-F1
#
_entry.id   AF-A0A1F8ESN1-F1
#
_cell.length_a   1.000
_cell.length_b   1.000
_cell.length_c   1.000
_cell.angle_alpha   90.00
_cell.angle_beta   90.00
_cell.angle_gamma   90.00
#
_symmetry.space_group_name_H-M   'P 1'
#
loop_
_entity.id
_entity.type
_entity.pdbx_description
1 polymer ?
#
loop_
_entity_poly.entity_id
_entity_poly.type
_entity_poly.pdbx_seq_one_letter_code
_entity_poly.pdbx_strand_id
1 'polypeptide(L)'
;MAYPFFSNLIFRVISAYAENTPVTFKIRFPGGSERQNRPGTPNIIIIIKHWFSFVRLALLGAYGFATDYTKQRIDVEGDLRYLGYLWSYHSSLESHLKENIKSQIRKDTPLVYLMNRWHMLTHLAWSYKQARHNAEYHYGLHPEFYFNYLGPTGAYSSGFWYEDTRTWTIPSA
;
A
#
# COMPACT_ATOMS: atom_id res chain seq x y z
N MET A 1 -15.15 -16.91 17.99
CA MET A 1 -15.89 -15.81 18.63
C MET A 1 -15.93 -14.64 17.64
N ALA A 2 -17.09 -14.33 17.07
CA ALA A 2 -17.22 -13.23 16.13
C ALA A 2 -17.19 -11.90 16.91
N TYR A 3 -16.43 -10.92 16.46
CA TYR A 3 -16.29 -9.61 17.11
C TYR A 3 -17.08 -8.54 16.32
N PRO A 4 -18.42 -8.48 16.46
CA PRO A 4 -19.28 -7.67 15.60
C PRO A 4 -18.95 -6.18 15.67
N PHE A 5 -18.60 -5.67 16.85
CA PHE A 5 -18.22 -4.26 17.05
C PHE A 5 -16.98 -3.88 16.21
N PHE A 6 -15.90 -4.66 16.31
CA PHE A 6 -14.66 -4.41 15.57
C PHE A 6 -14.86 -4.57 14.06
N SER A 7 -15.65 -5.56 13.63
CA SER A 7 -15.97 -5.75 12.22
C SER A 7 -16.73 -4.55 11.61
N ASN A 8 -17.65 -3.93 12.37
CA ASN A 8 -18.39 -2.73 11.94
C ASN A 8 -17.46 -1.52 11.80
N LEU A 9 -16.64 -1.25 12.82
CA LEU A 9 -15.72 -0.12 12.81
C LEU A 9 -14.77 -0.17 11.61
N ILE A 10 -14.23 -1.34 11.31
CA ILE A 10 -13.22 -1.53 10.27
C ILE A 10 -13.83 -1.51 8.89
N PHE A 11 -15.00 -2.14 8.75
CA PHE A 11 -15.76 -2.01 7.52
C PHE A 11 -16.03 -0.53 7.23
N ARG A 12 -16.38 0.27 8.24
CA ARG A 12 -16.59 1.71 8.08
C ARG A 12 -15.29 2.45 7.71
N VAL A 13 -14.18 2.16 8.39
CA VAL A 13 -12.87 2.79 8.10
C VAL A 13 -12.42 2.47 6.68
N ILE A 14 -12.46 1.21 6.26
CA ILE A 14 -12.06 0.80 4.91
C ILE A 14 -13.05 1.34 3.86
N SER A 15 -14.36 1.32 4.15
CA SER A 15 -15.35 1.87 3.23
C SER A 15 -15.18 3.38 3.01
N ALA A 16 -14.72 4.12 4.01
CA ALA A 16 -14.41 5.55 3.86
C ALA A 16 -13.33 5.82 2.80
N TYR A 17 -12.36 4.91 2.62
CA TYR A 17 -11.36 5.02 1.53
C TYR A 17 -11.96 4.69 0.15
N ALA A 18 -13.08 3.99 0.11
CA ALA A 18 -13.70 3.52 -1.11
C ALA A 18 -14.92 4.34 -1.57
N GLU A 19 -15.40 5.29 -0.74
CA GLU A 19 -16.62 6.06 -0.97
C GLU A 19 -16.70 6.66 -2.37
N ASN A 20 -15.57 7.10 -2.92
CA ASN A 20 -15.50 7.73 -4.25
C ASN A 20 -14.85 6.85 -5.33
N THR A 21 -14.38 5.64 -4.98
CA THR A 21 -13.72 4.76 -5.93
C THR A 21 -14.73 3.87 -6.65
N PRO A 22 -14.53 3.49 -7.92
CA PRO A 22 -15.36 2.48 -8.58
C PRO A 22 -15.07 1.05 -8.10
N VAL A 23 -14.13 0.87 -7.15
CA VAL A 23 -13.68 -0.44 -6.70
C VAL A 23 -14.73 -1.12 -5.83
N THR A 24 -15.13 -2.33 -6.23
CA THR A 24 -15.95 -3.21 -5.40
C THR A 24 -15.02 -4.14 -4.61
N PHE A 25 -15.07 -4.08 -3.28
CA PHE A 25 -14.26 -4.94 -2.43
C PHE A 25 -15.12 -5.67 -1.40
N LYS A 26 -14.62 -6.82 -0.98
CA LYS A 26 -15.17 -7.63 0.11
C LYS A 26 -14.11 -7.79 1.21
N ILE A 27 -14.52 -7.81 2.47
CA ILE A 27 -13.68 -8.14 3.62
C ILE A 27 -14.18 -9.43 4.24
N ARG A 28 -13.29 -10.40 4.41
CA ARG A 28 -13.51 -11.61 5.21
C ARG A 28 -12.83 -11.44 6.57
N PHE A 29 -13.60 -11.50 7.64
CA PHE A 29 -13.13 -11.31 9.01
C PHE A 29 -12.69 -12.65 9.65
N PRO A 30 -11.88 -12.61 10.73
CA PRO A 30 -11.58 -13.78 11.53
C PRO A 30 -12.88 -14.38 12.07
N GLY A 31 -13.12 -15.66 11.79
CA GLY A 31 -14.38 -16.34 12.09
C GLY A 31 -15.33 -16.48 10.90
N GLY A 32 -14.93 -16.04 9.71
CA GLY A 32 -15.59 -16.38 8.44
C GLY A 32 -16.75 -15.46 8.05
N SER A 33 -17.08 -14.44 8.84
CA SER A 33 -18.04 -13.43 8.40
C SER A 33 -17.48 -12.61 7.25
N GLU A 34 -18.35 -12.23 6.31
CA GLU A 34 -17.97 -11.45 5.14
C GLU A 34 -18.82 -10.18 5.07
N ARG A 35 -18.21 -9.09 4.58
CA ARG A 35 -18.94 -7.87 4.22
C ARG A 35 -18.42 -7.28 2.93
N GLN A 36 -19.33 -6.72 2.15
CA GLN A 36 -19.03 -6.13 0.85
C GLN A 36 -19.50 -4.68 0.83
N ASN A 37 -18.68 -3.81 0.22
CA ASN A 37 -18.96 -2.38 0.10
C ASN A 37 -20.24 -2.09 -0.70
N ARG A 38 -20.36 -2.71 -1.88
CA ARG A 38 -21.45 -2.44 -2.84
C ARG A 38 -21.93 -3.73 -3.51
N PRO A 39 -23.16 -3.78 -4.05
CA PRO A 39 -23.61 -4.90 -4.88
C PRO A 39 -22.68 -5.11 -6.10
N GLY A 40 -22.51 -6.36 -6.55
CA GLY A 40 -21.69 -6.71 -7.71
C GLY A 40 -20.59 -7.73 -7.38
N THR A 41 -19.76 -8.07 -8.38
CA THR A 41 -18.61 -8.97 -8.20
C THR A 41 -17.45 -8.20 -7.56
N PRO A 42 -16.86 -8.67 -6.45
CA PRO A 42 -15.72 -7.99 -5.84
C PRO A 42 -14.49 -8.08 -6.74
N ASN A 43 -13.86 -6.94 -7.01
CA ASN A 43 -12.57 -6.86 -7.68
C ASN A 43 -11.45 -7.44 -6.80
N ILE A 44 -11.59 -7.27 -5.48
CA ILE A 44 -10.67 -7.78 -4.46
C ILE A 44 -11.40 -8.30 -3.22
N ILE A 45 -10.79 -9.27 -2.56
CA ILE A 45 -11.23 -9.80 -1.27
C ILE A 45 -10.09 -9.66 -0.27
N ILE A 46 -10.28 -8.83 0.74
CA ILE A 46 -9.33 -8.62 1.84
C ILE A 46 -9.64 -9.63 2.94
N ILE A 47 -8.71 -10.53 3.21
CA ILE A 47 -8.88 -11.59 4.21
C ILE A 47 -8.08 -11.22 5.45
N ILE A 48 -8.78 -10.97 6.54
CA ILE A 48 -8.16 -10.69 7.83
C ILE A 48 -8.15 -11.99 8.63
N LYS A 49 -6.95 -12.57 8.81
CA LYS A 49 -6.76 -13.85 9.52
C LYS A 49 -6.65 -13.65 11.03
N HIS A 50 -6.19 -12.48 11.47
CA HIS A 50 -5.89 -12.22 12.88
C HIS A 50 -6.65 -10.99 13.43
N TRP A 51 -7.26 -11.11 14.61
CA TRP A 51 -8.04 -10.02 15.19
C TRP A 51 -7.19 -8.80 15.57
N PHE A 52 -5.96 -8.96 16.09
CA PHE A 52 -5.05 -7.83 16.31
C PHE A 52 -4.73 -7.00 15.05
N SER A 53 -4.92 -7.54 13.84
CA SER A 53 -4.77 -6.79 12.60
C SER A 53 -5.78 -5.65 12.49
N PHE A 54 -6.91 -5.77 13.17
CA PHE A 54 -7.89 -4.72 13.32
C PHE A 54 -7.37 -3.51 14.10
N VAL A 55 -6.76 -3.78 15.25
CA VAL A 55 -6.20 -2.76 16.12
C VAL A 55 -5.05 -2.05 15.39
N ARG A 56 -4.20 -2.80 14.69
CA ARG A 56 -3.11 -2.22 13.91
C ARG A 56 -3.59 -1.40 12.74
N LEU A 57 -4.59 -1.87 12.00
CA LEU A 57 -5.16 -1.11 10.89
C LEU A 57 -5.79 0.20 11.38
N ALA A 58 -6.52 0.16 12.50
CA ALA A 58 -7.12 1.35 13.09
C ALA A 58 -6.05 2.34 13.62
N LEU A 59 -4.99 1.84 14.26
CA LEU A 59 -3.94 2.67 14.86
C LEU A 59 -2.88 3.14 13.87
N LEU A 60 -2.61 2.38 12.80
CA LEU A 60 -1.48 2.61 11.90
C LEU A 60 -1.90 2.77 10.43
N GLY A 61 -3.19 2.71 10.12
CA GLY A 61 -3.72 2.87 8.76
C GLY A 61 -3.04 1.94 7.75
N ALA A 62 -2.60 2.50 6.63
CA ALA A 62 -1.92 1.78 5.55
C ALA A 62 -0.64 1.07 6.02
N TYR A 63 0.11 1.65 6.97
CA TYR A 63 1.31 1.01 7.52
C TYR A 63 0.96 -0.27 8.29
N GLY A 64 -0.12 -0.22 9.08
CA GLY A 64 -0.66 -1.39 9.79
C GLY A 64 -1.09 -2.49 8.83
N PHE A 65 -1.76 -2.11 7.73
CA PHE A 65 -2.14 -3.03 6.66
C PHE A 65 -0.92 -3.71 6.03
N ALA A 66 0.05 -2.93 5.54
CA ALA A 66 1.24 -3.46 4.87
C ALA A 66 2.08 -4.36 5.79
N THR A 67 2.21 -3.98 7.07
CA THR A 67 2.91 -4.79 8.09
C THR A 67 2.24 -6.14 8.30
N ASP A 68 0.92 -6.19 8.34
CA ASP A 68 0.21 -7.44 8.57
C ASP A 68 0.01 -8.26 7.28
N TYR A 69 0.01 -7.61 6.11
CA TYR A 69 0.07 -8.29 4.80
C TYR A 69 1.41 -9.03 4.63
N THR A 70 2.53 -8.34 4.85
CA THR A 70 3.88 -8.96 4.80
C THR A 70 4.06 -10.10 5.81
N LYS A 71 3.39 -10.02 6.96
CA LYS A 71 3.35 -11.09 7.98
C LYS A 71 2.29 -12.17 7.70
N GLN A 72 1.64 -12.14 6.53
CA GLN A 72 0.57 -13.05 6.13
C GLN A 72 -0.62 -13.13 7.12
N ARG A 73 -0.83 -12.09 7.92
CA ARG A 73 -1.99 -11.94 8.83
C ARG A 73 -3.18 -11.29 8.15
N ILE A 74 -2.89 -10.51 7.11
CA ILE A 74 -3.85 -10.07 6.11
C ILE A 74 -3.43 -10.71 4.79
N ASP A 75 -4.41 -11.12 4.01
CA ASP A 75 -4.23 -11.63 2.66
C ASP A 75 -5.16 -10.90 1.71
N VAL A 76 -4.85 -10.94 0.42
CA VAL A 76 -5.69 -10.33 -0.60
C VAL A 76 -5.84 -11.26 -1.78
N GLU A 77 -7.09 -11.61 -2.09
CA GLU A 77 -7.43 -12.31 -3.32
C GLU A 77 -7.90 -11.30 -4.38
N GLY A 78 -7.58 -11.57 -5.64
CA GLY A 78 -7.90 -10.70 -6.76
C GLY A 78 -6.71 -9.87 -7.22
N ASP A 79 -7.00 -8.79 -7.95
CA ASP A 79 -5.96 -7.96 -8.55
C ASP A 79 -5.52 -6.84 -7.60
N LEU A 80 -4.27 -6.93 -7.12
CA LEU A 80 -3.68 -6.00 -6.16
C LEU A 80 -3.65 -4.55 -6.66
N ARG A 81 -3.75 -4.31 -7.98
CA ARG A 81 -3.86 -2.95 -8.53
C ARG A 81 -5.06 -2.20 -7.95
N TYR A 82 -6.14 -2.90 -7.63
CA TYR A 82 -7.32 -2.31 -6.98
C TYR A 82 -7.10 -1.90 -5.53
N LEU A 83 -6.15 -2.51 -4.80
CA LEU A 83 -5.73 -1.95 -3.50
C LEU A 83 -5.07 -0.59 -3.71
N GLY A 84 -4.21 -0.48 -4.72
CA GLY A 84 -3.59 0.78 -5.12
C GLY A 84 -4.62 1.86 -5.38
N TYR A 85 -5.70 1.55 -6.11
CA TYR A 85 -6.82 2.47 -6.31
C TYR A 85 -7.54 2.82 -5.00
N LEU A 86 -7.82 1.87 -4.11
CA LEU A 86 -8.46 2.19 -2.82
C LEU A 86 -7.66 3.18 -1.97
N TRP A 87 -6.33 3.08 -1.96
CA TRP A 87 -5.48 4.00 -1.19
C TRP A 87 -5.07 5.27 -1.95
N SER A 88 -5.01 5.22 -3.28
CA SER A 88 -4.42 6.29 -4.12
C SER A 88 -5.43 7.05 -4.98
N TYR A 89 -6.69 6.65 -5.01
CA TYR A 89 -7.70 7.36 -5.81
C TYR A 89 -7.89 8.80 -5.33
N HIS A 90 -7.88 9.02 -4.01
CA HIS A 90 -7.90 10.37 -3.42
C HIS A 90 -6.61 11.15 -3.68
N SER A 91 -5.45 10.48 -3.77
CA SER A 91 -4.19 11.17 -4.05
C SER A 91 -4.11 11.58 -5.52
N SER A 92 -4.49 10.73 -6.47
CA SER A 92 -4.28 10.97 -7.92
C SER A 92 -5.25 11.94 -8.60
N LEU A 93 -6.54 11.96 -8.20
CA LEU A 93 -7.53 12.86 -8.81
C LEU A 93 -7.41 14.29 -8.33
N GLU A 94 -7.01 14.50 -7.07
CA GLU A 94 -6.82 15.85 -6.54
C GLU A 94 -5.39 16.35 -6.84
N SER A 95 -4.35 15.49 -6.87
CA SER A 95 -2.92 15.90 -6.78
C SER A 95 -2.43 16.86 -7.85
N HIS A 96 -3.13 16.99 -8.96
CA HIS A 96 -2.74 17.92 -10.02
C HIS A 96 -3.07 19.39 -9.71
N LEU A 97 -3.85 19.70 -8.66
CA LEU A 97 -4.40 21.05 -8.51
C LEU A 97 -4.18 21.77 -7.17
N LYS A 98 -3.83 21.13 -6.04
CA LYS A 98 -3.76 21.87 -4.75
C LYS A 98 -2.66 21.40 -3.80
N GLU A 99 -1.86 22.35 -3.32
CA GLU A 99 -0.93 22.21 -2.18
C GLU A 99 -1.61 21.64 -0.91
N ASN A 100 -2.93 21.84 -0.78
CA ASN A 100 -3.80 21.29 0.26
C ASN A 100 -3.91 19.76 0.28
N ILE A 101 -3.28 19.06 -0.66
CA ILE A 101 -3.33 17.59 -0.77
C ILE A 101 -2.22 16.93 0.02
N LYS A 102 -1.14 17.66 0.36
CA LYS A 102 -0.14 17.14 1.30
C LYS A 102 -0.76 16.80 2.66
N SER A 103 -1.82 17.50 3.10
CA SER A 103 -2.54 17.19 4.34
C SER A 103 -3.58 16.06 4.18
N GLN A 104 -4.07 15.82 2.96
CA GLN A 104 -5.03 14.73 2.66
C GLN A 104 -4.35 13.39 2.36
N ILE A 105 -3.22 13.40 1.64
CA ILE A 105 -2.36 12.22 1.41
C ILE A 105 -1.73 11.75 2.73
N ARG A 106 -1.47 12.68 3.66
CA ARG A 106 -0.87 12.40 4.98
C ARG A 106 -1.86 12.42 6.13
N LYS A 107 -3.06 11.85 5.97
CA LYS A 107 -3.83 11.41 7.15
C LYS A 107 -3.25 10.11 7.73
N ASP A 108 -1.92 10.06 7.85
CA ASP A 108 -1.27 9.12 8.74
C ASP A 108 -1.84 9.36 10.13
N THR A 109 -2.10 8.30 10.88
CA THR A 109 -2.52 8.48 12.26
C THR A 109 -1.43 9.25 13.02
N PRO A 110 -1.79 10.02 14.06
CA PRO A 110 -0.79 10.75 14.86
C PRO A 110 0.35 9.84 15.37
N LEU A 111 0.04 8.56 15.61
CA LEU A 111 1.03 7.55 15.98
C LEU A 111 2.03 7.28 14.85
N VAL A 112 1.58 7.07 13.62
CA VAL A 112 2.47 6.89 12.45
C VAL A 112 3.33 8.14 12.24
N TYR A 113 2.76 9.34 12.39
CA TYR A 113 3.54 10.58 12.29
C TYR A 113 4.67 10.61 13.33
N LEU A 114 4.39 10.29 14.60
CA LEU A 114 5.40 10.25 15.64
C LEU A 114 6.45 9.17 15.38
N MET A 115 6.04 7.98 14.96
CA MET A 115 6.94 6.89 14.60
C MET A 115 7.85 7.28 13.43
N ASN A 116 7.33 7.98 12.42
CA ASN A 116 8.11 8.49 11.30
C ASN A 116 9.13 9.53 11.75
N ARG A 117 8.76 10.45 12.66
CA ARG A 117 9.70 11.43 13.23
C ARG A 117 10.79 10.74 14.05
N TRP A 118 10.43 9.78 14.88
CA TRP A 118 11.39 8.98 15.63
C TRP A 118 12.33 8.19 14.70
N HIS A 119 11.79 7.56 13.67
CA HIS A 119 12.56 6.81 12.68
C HIS A 119 13.55 7.71 11.96
N MET A 120 13.11 8.89 11.49
CA MET A 120 14.00 9.91 10.95
C MET A 120 15.12 10.27 11.95
N LEU A 121 14.76 10.60 13.20
CA LEU A 121 15.74 11.03 14.20
C LEU A 121 16.82 9.96 14.46
N THR A 122 16.42 8.70 14.50
CA THR A 122 17.30 7.56 14.78
C THR A 122 18.10 7.07 13.57
N HIS A 123 17.64 7.35 12.35
CA HIS A 123 18.27 6.88 11.11
C HIS A 123 18.78 8.04 10.24
N LEU A 124 18.92 9.24 10.79
CA LEU A 124 19.56 10.35 10.08
C LEU A 124 21.01 9.97 9.72
N ALA A 125 21.41 10.33 8.51
CA ALA A 125 22.74 10.07 7.96
C ALA A 125 23.80 11.03 8.52
N TRP A 126 23.89 11.18 9.85
CA TRP A 126 24.85 12.09 10.52
C TRP A 126 26.32 11.67 10.34
N SER A 127 26.57 10.40 10.03
CA SER A 127 27.92 9.88 9.80
C SER A 127 27.98 9.06 8.52
N TYR A 128 29.17 8.97 7.93
CA TYR A 128 29.42 8.13 6.75
C TYR A 128 29.02 6.66 6.99
N LYS A 129 29.33 6.11 8.17
CA LYS A 129 28.97 4.74 8.52
C LYS A 129 27.45 4.53 8.54
N GLN A 130 26.71 5.47 9.14
CA GLN A 130 25.24 5.42 9.15
C GLN A 130 24.66 5.62 7.76
N ALA A 131 25.20 6.55 6.97
CA ALA A 131 24.78 6.80 5.59
C ALA A 131 24.95 5.54 4.72
N ARG A 132 26.10 4.87 4.84
CA ARG A 132 26.38 3.61 4.15
C ARG A 132 25.41 2.51 4.59
N HIS A 133 25.21 2.32 5.90
CA HIS A 133 24.26 1.34 6.43
C HIS A 133 22.83 1.57 5.92
N ASN A 134 22.37 2.83 5.92
CA ASN A 134 21.06 3.19 5.39
C ASN A 134 20.94 2.90 3.89
N ALA A 135 22.00 3.19 3.11
CA ALA A 135 22.03 2.93 1.68
C ALA A 135 22.00 1.41 1.38
N GLU A 136 22.78 0.61 2.12
CA GLU A 136 22.74 -0.85 2.03
C GLU A 136 21.37 -1.41 2.44
N TYR A 137 20.70 -0.82 3.43
CA TYR A 137 19.36 -1.25 3.83
C TYR A 137 18.28 -0.88 2.78
N HIS A 138 18.36 0.29 2.13
CA HIS A 138 17.38 0.73 1.13
C HIS A 138 17.63 0.18 -0.30
N TYR A 139 18.90 0.03 -0.68
CA TYR A 139 19.31 -0.28 -2.06
C TYR A 139 20.24 -1.50 -2.15
N GLY A 140 20.52 -2.20 -1.05
CA GLY A 140 21.46 -3.33 -1.03
C GLY A 140 20.92 -4.63 -1.63
N LEU A 141 19.90 -4.56 -2.49
CA LEU A 141 19.51 -5.71 -3.32
C LEU A 141 20.58 -5.92 -4.40
N HIS A 142 20.89 -7.18 -4.70
CA HIS A 142 21.86 -7.51 -5.73
C HIS A 142 21.39 -6.96 -7.10
N PRO A 143 22.28 -6.44 -7.96
CA PRO A 143 21.91 -5.88 -9.27
C PRO A 143 21.04 -6.81 -10.12
N GLU A 144 21.25 -8.13 -10.03
CA GLU A 144 20.44 -9.14 -10.71
C GLU A 144 18.95 -9.06 -10.37
N PHE A 145 18.60 -8.70 -9.13
CA PHE A 145 17.21 -8.45 -8.76
C PHE A 145 16.62 -7.37 -9.67
N TYR A 146 17.32 -6.25 -9.81
CA TYR A 146 16.86 -5.14 -10.64
C TYR A 146 16.78 -5.52 -12.11
N PHE A 147 17.78 -6.17 -12.69
CA PHE A 147 17.76 -6.54 -14.11
C PHE A 147 16.67 -7.57 -14.45
N ASN A 148 16.29 -8.44 -13.51
CA ASN A 148 15.20 -9.39 -13.74
C ASN A 148 13.82 -8.73 -13.84
N TYR A 149 13.59 -7.59 -13.15
CA TYR A 149 12.31 -6.86 -13.18
C TYR A 149 12.32 -5.63 -14.09
N LEU A 150 13.48 -4.97 -14.20
CA LEU A 150 13.73 -3.76 -14.97
C LEU A 150 14.52 -4.05 -16.26
N GLY A 151 14.61 -5.31 -16.66
CA GLY A 151 15.17 -5.69 -17.96
C GLY A 151 16.61 -5.20 -18.18
N PRO A 152 17.10 -5.23 -19.43
CA PRO A 152 18.52 -5.06 -19.70
C PRO A 152 19.09 -3.68 -19.33
N THR A 153 18.27 -2.63 -19.36
CA THR A 153 18.72 -1.27 -19.04
C THR A 153 18.82 -1.00 -17.55
N GLY A 154 18.14 -1.80 -16.72
CA GLY A 154 18.00 -1.51 -15.29
C GLY A 154 17.27 -0.18 -15.02
N ALA A 155 16.54 0.37 -15.99
CA ALA A 155 15.94 1.70 -15.88
C ALA A 155 14.79 1.70 -14.85
N TYR A 156 15.05 2.28 -13.68
CA TYR A 156 14.04 2.46 -12.62
C TYR A 156 13.35 3.83 -12.73
N SER A 157 12.76 4.10 -13.89
CA SER A 157 12.02 5.32 -14.20
C SER A 157 10.83 5.01 -15.10
N SER A 158 9.83 5.90 -15.14
CA SER A 158 8.71 5.76 -16.07
C SER A 158 9.20 5.64 -17.51
N GLY A 159 8.74 4.60 -18.21
CA GLY A 159 8.99 4.43 -19.64
C GLY A 159 8.01 5.22 -20.52
N PHE A 160 8.34 5.34 -21.80
CA PHE A 160 7.45 5.89 -22.81
C PHE A 160 6.91 4.75 -23.70
N TRP A 161 5.59 4.73 -23.90
CA TRP A 161 4.91 3.70 -24.69
C TRP A 161 4.33 4.33 -25.96
N TYR A 162 4.87 3.97 -27.13
CA TYR A 162 4.26 4.31 -28.42
C TYR A 162 3.09 3.35 -28.70
N GLU A 163 2.17 3.73 -29.61
CA GLU A 163 0.99 2.93 -29.96
C GLU A 163 1.35 1.50 -30.44
N ASP A 164 2.51 1.34 -31.06
CA ASP A 164 3.06 0.08 -31.58
C ASP A 164 4.02 -0.62 -30.62
N THR A 165 4.29 -0.06 -29.43
CA THR A 165 5.15 -0.68 -28.43
C THR A 165 4.45 -1.89 -27.80
N ARG A 166 4.76 -3.09 -28.31
CA ARG A 166 4.19 -4.36 -27.83
C ARG A 166 4.95 -4.98 -26.67
N THR A 167 6.22 -4.64 -26.50
CA THR A 167 7.10 -5.20 -25.48
C THR A 167 8.00 -4.11 -24.91
N TRP A 168 8.42 -4.30 -23.67
CA TRP A 168 9.29 -3.36 -22.95
C TRP A 168 10.79 -3.57 -23.25
N THR A 169 11.13 -4.49 -24.15
CA THR A 169 12.50 -4.76 -24.60
C THR A 169 12.95 -3.74 -25.64
N ILE A 170 14.08 -3.10 -25.39
CA ILE A 170 14.78 -2.30 -26.40
C ILE A 170 15.25 -3.25 -27.52
N PRO A 171 14.98 -2.96 -28.80
CA PRO A 171 15.55 -3.73 -29.90
C PRO A 171 17.06 -3.75 -29.76
N SER A 172 17.68 -4.93 -29.84
CA SER A 172 19.14 -5.04 -29.96
C SER A 172 19.58 -4.21 -31.17
N ALA A 173 20.41 -3.20 -30.91
CA ALA A 173 21.10 -2.43 -31.97
C ALA A 173 22.12 -3.31 -32.70
#